data_AF-A0A969LGK7-F1
#
_entry.id   AF-A0A969LGK7-F1
#
_cell.length_a   1.000
_cell.length_b   1.000
_cell.length_c   1.000
_cell.angle_alpha   90.00
_cell.angle_beta   90.00
_cell.angle_gamma   90.00
#
_symmetry.space_group_name_H-M   'P 1'
#
loop_
_entity.id
_entity.type
_entity.pdbx_description
1 polymer ?
#
loop_
_entity_poly.entity_id
_entity_poly.type
_entity_poly.pdbx_seq_one_letter_code
_entity_poly.pdbx_strand_id
1 'polypeptide(L)' 'MNLEAFDVALLDIMVGTQTAVALALDLQARGTSVGFVSGTDGDFLPDALKSCPLLRKPYTSDEFKRFFSQLAS' A
#
# COMPACT_ATOMS: atom_id res chain seq x y z
N MET A 1 2.52 12.88 -22.39
CA MET A 1 1.52 12.29 -21.47
C MET A 1 1.93 12.73 -20.09
N ASN A 2 1.24 13.68 -19.49
CA ASN A 2 1.50 14.08 -18.11
C ASN A 2 0.85 13.00 -17.23
N LEU A 3 1.64 12.04 -16.76
CA LEU A 3 1.17 11.09 -15.75
C LEU A 3 1.05 11.92 -14.47
N GLU A 4 -0.18 12.25 -14.08
CA GLU A 4 -0.47 12.92 -12.82
C GLU A 4 0.30 12.20 -11.70
N ALA A 5 1.14 12.94 -10.98
CA ALA A 5 1.88 12.39 -9.85
C ALA A 5 0.88 12.08 -8.74
N PHE A 6 0.84 10.84 -8.28
CA PHE A 6 0.02 10.46 -7.14
C PHE A 6 0.77 10.77 -5.84
N ASP A 7 0.10 11.47 -4.91
CA ASP A 7 0.67 11.75 -3.58
C ASP A 7 0.84 10.47 -2.76
N VAL A 8 -0.12 9.55 -2.89
CA VAL A 8 -0.17 8.28 -2.17
C VAL A 8 -0.69 7.15 -3.07
N ALA A 9 -0.29 5.91 -2.77
CA ALA A 9 -0.80 4.71 -3.41
C ALA A 9 -1.31 3.70 -2.37
N LEU A 10 -2.56 3.28 -2.53
CA LEU A 10 -3.15 2.16 -1.81
C LEU A 10 -3.15 0.92 -2.71
N LEU A 11 -2.45 -0.12 -2.29
CA LEU A 11 -2.27 -1.33 -3.09
C LEU A 11 -2.88 -2.54 -2.39
N ASP A 12 -3.73 -3.30 -3.08
CA ASP A 12 -4.07 -4.65 -2.64
C ASP A 12 -2.81 -5.51 -2.73
N ILE A 13 -2.37 -6.15 -1.64
CA ILE A 13 -1.11 -6.93 -1.66
C ILE A 13 -1.20 -8.05 -2.69
N MET A 14 -2.33 -8.77 -2.70
CA MET A 14 -2.56 -9.94 -3.55
C MET A 14 -3.60 -9.61 -4.60
N VAL A 15 -3.20 -9.65 -5.86
CA VAL A 15 -4.09 -9.47 -7.02
C VAL A 15 -4.11 -10.77 -7.81
N GLY A 16 -5.10 -11.61 -7.54
CA GLY A 16 -5.15 -12.98 -8.06
C GLY A 16 -3.97 -13.80 -7.52
N THR A 17 -3.09 -14.24 -8.42
CA THR A 17 -1.87 -15.00 -8.06
C THR A 17 -0.61 -14.14 -8.03
N GLN A 18 -0.73 -12.83 -8.24
CA GLN A 18 0.39 -11.90 -8.28
C GLN A 18 0.42 -11.01 -7.02
N THR A 19 1.59 -10.48 -6.72
CA THR A 19 1.76 -9.50 -5.64
C THR A 19 1.99 -8.11 -6.20
N ALA A 20 1.54 -7.09 -5.48
CA ALA A 20 1.84 -5.69 -5.81
C ALA A 20 3.26 -5.25 -5.38
N VAL A 21 4.14 -6.17 -4.95
CA VAL A 21 5.47 -5.88 -4.39
C VAL A 21 6.34 -5.09 -5.37
N ALA A 22 6.44 -5.54 -6.63
CA ALA A 22 7.27 -4.85 -7.62
C ALA A 22 6.77 -3.43 -7.89
N LEU A 23 5.43 -3.27 -7.99
CA LEU A 23 4.80 -1.96 -8.18
C LEU A 23 5.04 -1.04 -6.97
N ALA A 24 4.95 -1.57 -5.75
CA ALA A 24 5.20 -0.81 -4.52
C ALA A 24 6.64 -0.29 -4.45
N LEU A 25 7.62 -1.13 -4.80
CA LEU A 25 9.03 -0.73 -4.85
C LEU A 25 9.26 0.37 -5.89
N ASP A 26 8.68 0.24 -7.08
CA ASP A 26 8.78 1.26 -8.14
C ASP A 26 8.15 2.59 -7.72
N LEU A 27 7.03 2.56 -7.00
CA LEU A 27 6.35 3.76 -6.49
C LEU A 27 7.15 4.42 -5.37
N GLN A 28 7.69 3.65 -4.43
CA GLN A 28 8.58 4.18 -3.39
C GLN A 28 9.85 4.81 -3.98
N ALA A 29 10.44 4.18 -5.01
CA ALA A 29 11.61 4.73 -5.70
C ALA A 29 11.31 6.07 -6.41
N ARG A 30 10.03 6.34 -6.72
CA ARG A 30 9.54 7.61 -7.29
C ARG A 30 9.11 8.62 -6.22
N GLY A 31 9.18 8.27 -4.94
CA GLY A 31 8.78 9.12 -3.83
C GLY A 31 7.29 9.09 -3.48
N THR A 32 6.51 8.18 -4.07
CA THR A 32 5.09 8.00 -3.70
C THR A 32 4.99 7.23 -2.39
N SER A 33 4.20 7.74 -1.44
CA SER A 33 3.91 7.04 -0.18
C SER A 33 3.02 5.83 -0.46
N VAL A 34 3.42 4.65 0.00
CA VAL A 34 2.71 3.38 -0.30
C VAL A 34 2.14 2.76 0.96
N GLY A 35 0.85 2.45 0.91
CA GLY A 35 0.13 1.67 1.90
C GLY A 35 -0.50 0.43 1.27
N PHE A 36 -0.60 -0.63 2.04
CA PHE A 36 -1.16 -1.90 1.60
C PHE A 36 -2.54 -2.16 2.18
N VAL A 37 -3.34 -2.90 1.43
CA VAL A 37 -4.61 -3.47 1.88
C VAL A 37 -4.54 -4.98 1.66
N SER A 38 -4.90 -5.80 2.64
CA SER A 38 -4.75 -7.26 2.50
C SER A 38 -5.73 -8.04 3.37
N GLY A 39 -6.17 -9.21 2.92
CA GLY A 39 -6.91 -10.17 3.76
C GLY A 39 -6.00 -10.98 4.70
N THR A 40 -4.71 -11.05 4.40
CA THR A 40 -3.70 -11.78 5.16
C THR A 40 -2.65 -10.84 5.72
N ASP A 41 -1.84 -11.35 6.64
CA ASP A 41 -0.63 -10.67 7.09
C ASP A 41 0.36 -10.48 5.94
N GLY A 42 1.17 -9.42 6.06
CA GLY A 42 2.19 -9.04 5.08
C GLY A 42 3.56 -9.64 5.34
N ASP A 43 3.65 -10.74 6.09
CA ASP A 43 4.93 -11.29 6.59
C ASP A 43 5.90 -11.70 5.47
N PHE A 44 5.35 -12.02 4.28
CA PHE A 44 6.11 -12.38 3.09
C PHE A 44 6.66 -11.17 2.31
N LEU A 45 6.30 -9.95 2.70
CA LEU A 45 6.83 -8.75 2.06
C LEU A 45 8.35 -8.65 2.29
N PRO A 46 9.10 -8.13 1.31
CA PRO A 46 10.52 -7.82 1.51
C PRO A 46 10.68 -6.75 2.59
N ASP A 47 11.84 -6.73 3.26
CA ASP A 47 12.09 -5.84 4.40
C ASP A 47 11.81 -4.36 4.10
N ALA A 48 12.11 -3.91 2.88
CA ALA A 48 11.82 -2.54 2.41
C ALA A 48 10.33 -2.15 2.44
N LEU A 49 9.44 -3.14 2.40
CA LEU A 49 7.98 -2.96 2.39
C LEU A 49 7.33 -3.34 3.73
N LYS A 50 8.07 -3.92 4.68
CA LYS A 50 7.52 -4.30 5.99
C LYS A 50 7.14 -3.10 6.86
N SER A 51 7.75 -1.94 6.61
CA SER A 51 7.40 -0.69 7.29
C SER A 51 6.22 0.04 6.66
N CYS A 52 5.72 -0.41 5.49
CA CYS A 52 4.56 0.20 4.87
C CYS A 52 3.31 -0.03 5.73
N PRO A 53 2.46 0.99 5.91
CA PRO A 53 1.17 0.82 6.57
C PRO A 53 0.36 -0.31 5.92
N LEU A 54 -0.27 -1.15 6.73
CA LEU A 54 -1.13 -2.26 6.27
C LEU A 54 -2.54 -2.13 6.86
N LEU A 55 -3.55 -2.06 5.99
CA LEU A 55 -4.96 -2.14 6.36
C LEU A 55 -5.48 -3.56 6.11
N ARG A 56 -5.89 -4.24 7.18
CA ARG A 56 -6.40 -5.62 7.08
C ARG A 56 -7.88 -5.65 6.69
N LYS A 57 -8.24 -6.51 5.74
CA LYS A 57 -9.62 -6.79 5.33
C LYS A 57 -10.25 -7.86 6.27
N PRO A 58 -11.57 -7.79 6.54
CA PRO A 58 -12.44 -6.65 6.26
C PRO A 58 -12.12 -5.46 7.19
N TYR A 59 -12.37 -4.25 6.70
CA TYR A 59 -12.22 -3.02 7.48
C TYR A 59 -13.46 -2.12 7.35
N THR A 60 -13.67 -1.29 8.35
CA THR A 60 -14.69 -0.25 8.40
C THR A 60 -14.21 1.03 7.72
N SER A 61 -15.15 1.94 7.42
CA SER A 61 -14.80 3.27 6.89
C SER A 61 -13.96 4.09 7.86
N ASP A 62 -14.11 3.91 9.18
CA ASP A 62 -13.34 4.67 10.16
C ASP A 62 -11.91 4.14 10.32
N GLU A 63 -11.71 2.82 10.21
CA GLU A 63 -10.37 2.24 10.09
C GLU A 63 -9.67 2.72 8.82
N PHE A 64 -10.39 2.76 7.69
CA PHE A 64 -9.86 3.31 6.45
C PHE A 64 -9.44 4.78 6.57
N LYS A 65 -10.26 5.63 7.19
CA LYS A 65 -9.92 7.05 7.42
C LYS A 65 -8.66 7.20 8.26
N ARG A 66 -8.55 6.47 9.37
CA ARG A 66 -7.36 6.50 10.25
C ARG A 66 -6.11 6.05 9.50
N PHE A 67 -6.23 4.98 8.73
CA PHE A 67 -5.16 4.47 7.88
C PHE A 67 -4.73 5.48 6.82
N PHE A 68 -5.68 6.07 6.11
CA PHE A 68 -5.39 7.05 5.07
C PHE A 68 -4.73 8.31 5.64
N SER A 69 -5.17 8.80 6.81
CA SER A 69 -4.52 9.92 7.49
C SER A 69 -3.06 9.62 7.86
N GLN A 70 -2.73 8.39 8.26
CA GLN A 70 -1.32 8.00 8.52
C GLN A 70 -0.49 7.95 7.24
N LEU A 71 -1.08 7.50 6.13
CA LEU A 71 -0.36 7.33 4.86
C LEU A 71 -0.08 8.66 4.15
N ALA A 72 -1.00 9.62 4.26
CA ALA A 72 -0.93 10.93 3.62
C ALA A 72 -0.28 12.02 4.49
N SER A 73 0.36 11.64 5.60
CA SER A 73 1.13 12.54 6.50
C SER A 73 2.58 12.65 6.05
#